data_AF-A0A3G2I679-F1
#
_entry.id   AF-A0A3G2I679-F1
#
_cell.length_a   1.000
_cell.length_b   1.000
_cell.length_c   1.000
_cell.angle_alpha   90.00
_cell.angle_beta   90.00
_cell.angle_gamma   90.00
#
_symmetry.space_group_name_H-M   'P 1'
#
loop_
_entity.id
_entity.type
_entity.pdbx_description
1 polymer ?
#
loop_
_entity_poly.entity_id
_entity_poly.type
_entity_poly.pdbx_seq_one_letter_code
_entity_poly.pdbx_strand_id
1 'polypeptide(L)'
;MKNKNPFDTFFPFSIDKVENLEKIEKNCSNIQYAWLSGYFWNLANQTSSKLISEPNELFQKDDTEKIITIISASQTGNATLLAKRFNEYLNNENKKTNLVNVSDYNFKKIKNEKFLVLIISTQGEGEPPEEALSFYKFIMSKKAPRLDNLYYSIFGLGDISYDLFCQSGKDFDKRFSELGAKRLLNRLDADIEYEENYIKWSKDLLFSINQIDIPFLKKNNKDNLINGLNVYTKYKPASATILVNQKITGRNSTKDVHHIEIDISDLNIIYTPGDALGVWYQNSSQLINQILKLLSIDTFDKVQVKDKLITVFEALKNNFELTINTKHIVQKYADITQNKFLQKIISNDKDLNNYVKQTPLLNMINDYPKKLSSQQLINILRPLKPRLYSISSSQSETSDEVHITVGVVKKIISGSLHLGGASGYLSQFLKVDDSIKIFIEKNNNFRLPENKDLPIIMIASGTGIAPFRSFMQQRDNDGSKGKNWIFFGNPNFTEDFLYQLEWQRFLKNGLLTKMSLAWSRDQKQKIYVQDKIRENGKELWAWIEQGAQIYVCGNASKMAKDVEKALLDVFSKNSSMNIEESSEFLNDLRIKRRYQRDVY
;
A
#
# COMPACT_ATOMS: atom_id res chain seq x y z
N MET A 1 70.52 -44.01 1.35
CA MET A 1 70.86 -43.82 2.77
C MET A 1 71.35 -42.38 2.91
N LYS A 2 70.69 -41.44 3.61
CA LYS A 2 69.98 -41.55 4.89
C LYS A 2 68.86 -40.49 5.01
N ASN A 3 67.80 -40.93 5.68
CA ASN A 3 66.81 -40.19 6.47
C ASN A 3 65.87 -39.19 5.78
N LYS A 4 64.86 -39.73 5.06
CA LYS A 4 63.50 -39.17 5.16
C LYS A 4 62.86 -39.72 6.42
N ASN A 5 62.42 -38.83 7.31
CA ASN A 5 61.60 -39.19 8.47
C ASN A 5 60.22 -39.66 7.96
N PRO A 6 59.76 -40.87 8.31
CA PRO A 6 58.51 -41.43 7.78
C PRO A 6 57.24 -40.91 8.48
N PHE A 7 57.34 -39.87 9.31
CA PHE A 7 56.21 -39.25 10.01
C PHE A 7 56.00 -37.76 9.70
N ASP A 8 56.53 -37.25 8.58
CA ASP A 8 56.03 -35.96 8.03
C ASP A 8 54.65 -36.20 7.40
N THR A 9 53.65 -36.38 8.26
CA THR A 9 52.24 -36.30 7.93
C THR A 9 51.95 -34.89 7.41
N PHE A 10 51.86 -34.77 6.08
CA PHE A 10 51.19 -33.71 5.30
C PHE A 10 51.02 -32.37 6.03
N PHE A 11 52.12 -31.65 6.22
CA PHE A 11 52.01 -30.21 6.49
C PHE A 11 51.72 -29.53 5.14
N PRO A 12 50.59 -28.83 4.96
CA PRO A 12 50.13 -28.38 3.64
C PRO A 12 50.89 -27.16 3.10
N PHE A 13 51.98 -26.74 3.75
CA PHE A 13 52.72 -25.51 3.43
C PHE A 13 54.18 -25.81 3.08
N SER A 14 54.72 -25.06 2.11
CA SER A 14 56.15 -25.08 1.78
C SER A 14 56.97 -24.35 2.87
N ILE A 15 58.27 -24.64 2.94
CA ILE A 15 59.19 -24.06 3.94
C ILE A 15 59.17 -22.51 3.90
N ASP A 16 59.17 -21.90 2.71
CA ASP A 16 59.08 -20.43 2.57
C ASP A 16 57.76 -19.84 3.12
N LYS A 17 56.66 -20.62 3.06
CA LYS A 17 55.36 -20.19 3.61
C LYS A 17 55.33 -20.32 5.14
N VAL A 18 56.02 -21.32 5.68
CA VAL A 18 56.19 -21.50 7.12
C VAL A 18 57.01 -20.35 7.69
N GLU A 19 58.12 -19.96 7.07
CA GLU A 19 58.93 -18.81 7.52
C GLU A 19 58.16 -17.48 7.51
N ASN A 20 57.26 -17.29 6.54
CA ASN A 20 56.39 -16.10 6.50
C ASN A 20 55.31 -16.12 7.58
N LEU A 21 54.77 -17.30 7.91
CA LEU A 21 53.84 -17.46 9.03
C LEU A 21 54.54 -17.21 10.38
N GLU A 22 55.78 -17.66 10.56
CA GLU A 22 56.57 -17.40 11.77
C GLU A 22 56.88 -15.90 11.96
N LYS A 23 57.01 -15.12 10.87
CA LYS A 23 57.14 -13.65 10.94
C LYS A 23 55.85 -12.96 11.37
N ILE A 24 54.69 -13.50 10.98
CA ILE A 24 53.38 -13.02 11.42
C ILE A 24 53.15 -13.42 12.89
N GLU A 25 53.61 -14.62 13.28
CA GLU A 25 53.49 -15.16 14.63
C GLU A 25 54.24 -14.32 15.69
N LYS A 26 55.36 -13.70 15.30
CA LYS A 26 56.11 -12.82 16.22
C LYS A 26 55.47 -11.45 16.44
N ASN A 27 54.49 -11.06 15.61
CA ASN A 27 53.99 -9.68 15.53
C ASN A 27 52.47 -9.54 15.70
N CYS A 28 51.76 -10.62 16.03
CA CYS A 28 50.30 -10.60 16.22
C CYS A 28 49.90 -10.82 17.68
N SER A 29 48.83 -10.14 18.10
CA SER A 29 48.15 -10.34 19.37
C SER A 29 47.10 -11.45 19.30
N ASN A 30 46.65 -11.96 20.44
CA ASN A 30 45.63 -13.02 20.52
C ASN A 30 44.32 -12.70 19.78
N ILE A 31 43.89 -11.44 19.77
CA ILE A 31 42.69 -10.99 19.03
C ILE A 31 42.95 -11.01 17.51
N GLN A 32 44.15 -10.63 17.08
CA GLN A 32 44.51 -10.68 15.65
C GLN A 32 44.62 -12.12 15.15
N TYR A 33 45.07 -13.06 15.98
CA TYR A 33 45.02 -14.49 15.64
C TYR A 33 43.58 -15.00 15.47
N ALA A 34 42.67 -14.65 16.37
CA ALA A 34 41.27 -15.03 16.25
C ALA A 34 40.60 -14.45 14.99
N TRP A 35 40.99 -13.23 14.59
CA TRP A 35 40.51 -12.63 13.34
C TRP A 35 41.08 -13.32 12.10
N LEU A 36 42.40 -13.60 12.10
CA LEU A 36 43.08 -14.31 11.01
C LEU A 36 42.55 -15.73 10.82
N SER A 37 42.22 -16.44 11.91
CA SER A 37 41.63 -17.78 11.81
C SER A 37 40.27 -17.75 11.12
N GLY A 38 39.43 -16.75 11.42
CA GLY A 38 38.15 -16.55 10.72
C GLY A 38 38.32 -16.17 9.25
N TYR A 39 39.31 -15.32 8.95
CA TYR A 39 39.64 -14.92 7.58
C TYR A 39 40.12 -16.09 6.72
N PHE A 40 41.06 -16.90 7.22
CA PHE A 40 41.55 -18.08 6.49
C PHE A 40 40.49 -19.17 6.36
N TRP A 41 39.61 -19.33 7.36
CA TRP A 41 38.46 -20.23 7.25
C TRP A 41 37.50 -19.82 6.12
N ASN A 42 37.25 -18.51 5.97
CA ASN A 42 36.45 -17.99 4.88
C ASN A 42 37.12 -18.21 3.51
N LEU A 43 38.44 -18.03 3.42
CA LEU A 43 39.20 -18.29 2.19
C LEU A 43 39.21 -19.78 1.82
N ALA A 44 39.38 -20.68 2.80
CA ALA A 44 39.37 -22.11 2.57
C ALA A 44 38.02 -22.63 2.05
N ASN A 45 36.92 -21.95 2.39
CA ASN A 45 35.56 -22.29 1.95
C ASN A 45 35.16 -21.66 0.60
N GLN A 46 36.04 -20.88 -0.03
CA GLN A 46 35.83 -20.46 -1.41
C GLN A 46 36.34 -21.57 -2.34
N THR A 47 35.45 -22.45 -2.79
CA THR A 47 35.75 -23.45 -3.82
C THR A 47 36.27 -22.80 -5.09
N SER A 48 37.57 -22.99 -5.28
CA SER A 48 38.37 -22.94 -6.51
C SER A 48 37.60 -22.88 -7.84
N SER A 49 37.49 -21.67 -8.39
CA SER A 49 37.46 -21.46 -9.84
C SER A 49 38.12 -20.14 -10.23
N LYS A 50 39.46 -20.09 -10.12
CA LYS A 50 40.31 -19.20 -10.91
C LYS A 50 41.74 -19.74 -10.88
N LEU A 51 42.14 -20.43 -11.96
CA LEU A 51 43.55 -20.68 -12.26
C LEU A 51 43.94 -19.82 -13.47
N ILE A 52 44.83 -18.88 -13.18
CA ILE A 52 45.98 -18.39 -13.96
C ILE A 52 45.70 -17.74 -15.33
N SER A 53 45.95 -16.43 -15.40
CA SER A 53 46.61 -15.81 -16.55
C SER A 53 47.52 -14.67 -16.08
N GLU A 54 48.78 -14.75 -16.47
CA GLU A 54 49.88 -13.79 -16.32
C GLU A 54 49.58 -12.40 -16.97
N PRO A 55 50.41 -11.36 -16.71
CA PRO A 55 50.00 -9.97 -16.84
C PRO A 55 50.06 -9.50 -18.29
N ASN A 56 48.93 -9.07 -18.83
CA ASN A 56 48.89 -8.18 -19.99
C ASN A 56 48.42 -6.81 -19.53
N GLU A 57 49.33 -5.83 -19.61
CA GLU A 57 49.05 -4.41 -19.53
C GLU A 57 48.05 -4.02 -20.62
N LEU A 58 46.77 -3.86 -20.25
CA LEU A 58 45.77 -3.24 -21.10
C LEU A 58 44.83 -2.38 -20.24
N PHE A 59 45.01 -1.06 -20.36
CA PHE A 59 44.06 0.02 -20.12
C PHE A 59 42.82 -0.31 -19.25
N GLN A 60 42.83 0.19 -18.00
CA GLN A 60 41.62 0.31 -17.18
C GLN A 60 40.62 1.23 -17.89
N LYS A 61 39.57 0.65 -18.47
CA LYS A 61 38.27 1.31 -18.59
C LYS A 61 37.49 1.01 -17.30
N ASP A 62 37.08 2.07 -16.61
CA ASP A 62 36.08 2.02 -15.53
C ASP A 62 34.74 1.49 -16.09
N ASP A 63 34.54 0.18 -16.06
CA ASP A 63 33.20 -0.40 -16.20
C ASP A 63 32.44 -0.19 -14.88
N THR A 64 31.89 1.01 -14.72
CA THR A 64 30.73 1.20 -13.84
C THR A 64 29.56 0.42 -14.45
N GLU A 65 29.38 -0.85 -14.04
CA GLU A 65 28.20 -1.64 -14.41
C GLU A 65 26.93 -0.79 -14.22
N LYS A 66 26.17 -0.62 -15.30
CA LYS A 66 24.97 0.23 -15.33
C LYS A 66 23.83 -0.44 -14.54
N ILE A 67 23.67 -0.07 -13.27
CA ILE A 67 22.58 -0.54 -12.41
C ILE A 67 21.29 0.21 -12.77
N ILE A 68 20.20 -0.53 -12.99
CA ILE A 68 18.85 0.03 -13.19
C ILE A 68 18.11 0.04 -11.86
N THR A 69 17.84 1.21 -11.32
CA THR A 69 17.07 1.35 -10.09
C THR A 69 15.57 1.33 -10.39
N ILE A 70 14.85 0.36 -9.83
CA ILE A 70 13.40 0.22 -9.96
C ILE A 70 12.77 0.64 -8.64
N ILE A 71 12.02 1.74 -8.66
CA ILE A 71 11.31 2.26 -7.49
C ILE A 71 9.84 1.86 -7.58
N SER A 72 9.36 1.16 -6.55
CA SER A 72 7.92 0.90 -6.39
C SER A 72 7.29 1.90 -5.41
N ALA A 73 6.15 2.48 -5.81
CA ALA A 73 5.32 3.33 -4.96
C ALA A 73 3.85 2.88 -5.05
N SER A 74 3.36 2.17 -4.04
CA SER A 74 2.02 1.58 -4.00
C SER A 74 1.26 1.87 -2.71
N GLN A 75 -0.05 2.06 -2.83
CA GLN A 75 -0.95 2.07 -1.67
C GLN A 75 -1.53 0.69 -1.37
N THR A 76 -1.79 -0.10 -2.42
CA THR A 76 -2.52 -1.38 -2.35
C THR A 76 -1.73 -2.52 -3.00
N GLY A 77 -0.41 -2.41 -2.95
CA GLY A 77 0.53 -3.44 -3.42
C GLY A 77 0.65 -3.64 -4.93
N ASN A 78 -0.30 -3.18 -5.77
CA ASN A 78 -0.25 -3.43 -7.21
C ASN A 78 1.06 -2.92 -7.86
N ALA A 79 1.52 -1.72 -7.50
CA ALA A 79 2.75 -1.15 -8.06
C ALA A 79 3.99 -1.92 -7.59
N THR A 80 3.99 -2.39 -6.34
CA THR A 80 5.04 -3.23 -5.75
C THR A 80 5.12 -4.58 -6.45
N LEU A 81 3.97 -5.21 -6.74
CA LEU A 81 3.91 -6.46 -7.47
C LEU A 81 4.44 -6.31 -8.90
N LEU A 82 4.04 -5.25 -9.61
CA LEU A 82 4.55 -4.97 -10.95
C LEU A 82 6.06 -4.69 -10.94
N ALA A 83 6.57 -3.93 -9.97
CA ALA A 83 8.00 -3.69 -9.84
C ALA A 83 8.82 -4.97 -9.59
N LYS A 84 8.31 -5.89 -8.77
CA LYS A 84 8.91 -7.22 -8.57
C LYS A 84 8.94 -8.03 -9.87
N ARG A 85 7.82 -8.08 -10.59
CA ARG A 85 7.72 -8.77 -11.89
C ARG A 85 8.68 -8.16 -12.92
N PHE A 86 8.81 -6.83 -12.95
CA PHE A 86 9.71 -6.15 -13.88
C PHE A 86 11.18 -6.40 -13.52
N ASN A 87 11.50 -6.43 -12.23
CA ASN A 87 12.82 -6.78 -11.72
C ASN A 87 13.23 -8.20 -12.13
N GLU A 88 12.35 -9.18 -11.94
CA GLU A 88 12.58 -10.56 -12.40
C GLU A 88 12.76 -10.63 -13.92
N TYR A 89 11.91 -9.93 -14.68
CA TYR A 89 12.01 -9.85 -16.13
C TYR A 89 13.36 -9.29 -16.60
N LEU A 90 13.82 -8.17 -16.02
CA LEU A 90 15.11 -7.58 -16.34
C LEU A 90 16.30 -8.46 -15.93
N ASN A 91 16.22 -9.13 -14.78
CA ASN A 91 17.26 -10.07 -14.33
C ASN A 91 17.38 -11.27 -15.27
N ASN A 92 16.26 -11.80 -15.77
CA ASN A 92 16.25 -12.87 -16.77
C ASN A 92 16.87 -12.44 -18.11
N GLU A 93 16.81 -11.15 -18.42
CA GLU A 93 17.43 -10.51 -19.58
C GLU A 93 18.87 -10.01 -19.29
N ASN A 94 19.48 -10.47 -18.19
CA ASN A 94 20.84 -10.15 -17.75
C ASN A 94 21.11 -8.66 -17.49
N LYS A 95 20.08 -7.91 -17.09
CA LYS A 95 20.25 -6.52 -16.64
C LYS A 95 20.41 -6.49 -15.13
N LYS A 96 21.42 -5.78 -14.64
CA LYS A 96 21.63 -5.58 -13.20
C LYS A 96 20.64 -4.56 -12.67
N THR A 97 19.76 -4.98 -11.77
CA THR A 97 18.71 -4.13 -11.20
C THR A 97 18.92 -3.92 -9.70
N ASN A 98 18.37 -2.81 -9.21
CA ASN A 98 18.19 -2.53 -7.79
C ASN A 98 16.72 -2.21 -7.56
N LEU A 99 15.95 -3.17 -7.04
CA LEU A 99 14.55 -2.98 -6.68
C LEU A 99 14.44 -2.42 -5.26
N VAL A 100 13.77 -1.27 -5.12
CA VAL A 100 13.62 -0.59 -3.83
C VAL A 100 12.19 -0.05 -3.66
N ASN A 101 11.61 -0.22 -2.48
CA ASN A 101 10.38 0.49 -2.13
C ASN A 101 10.71 1.97 -1.89
N VAL A 102 9.85 2.88 -2.37
CA VAL A 102 10.07 4.33 -2.25
C VAL A 102 10.29 4.80 -0.80
N SER A 103 9.71 4.13 0.19
CA SER A 103 9.92 4.44 1.62
C SER A 103 11.34 4.15 2.11
N ASP A 104 12.01 3.15 1.52
CA ASP A 104 13.39 2.76 1.83
C ASP A 104 14.41 3.47 0.91
N TYR A 105 13.94 4.17 -0.12
CA TYR A 105 14.79 4.84 -1.09
C TYR A 105 15.36 6.14 -0.54
N ASN A 106 16.69 6.26 -0.53
CA ASN A 106 17.37 7.51 -0.19
C ASN A 106 17.32 8.51 -1.34
N PHE A 107 16.18 9.21 -1.45
CA PHE A 107 15.90 10.16 -2.53
C PHE A 107 16.89 11.34 -2.63
N LYS A 108 17.69 11.62 -1.60
CA LYS A 108 18.77 12.62 -1.68
C LYS A 108 19.91 12.20 -2.62
N LYS A 109 20.03 10.89 -2.89
CA LYS A 109 21.04 10.33 -3.80
C LYS A 109 20.57 10.22 -5.26
N ILE A 110 19.36 10.65 -5.60
CA ILE A 110 18.79 10.51 -6.95
C ILE A 110 19.66 11.11 -8.07
N LYS A 111 20.46 12.15 -7.76
CA LYS A 111 21.41 12.74 -8.72
C LYS A 111 22.52 11.78 -9.19
N ASN A 112 22.76 10.71 -8.44
CA ASN A 112 23.76 9.69 -8.75
C ASN A 112 23.18 8.54 -9.60
N GLU A 113 21.86 8.47 -9.75
CA GLU A 113 21.19 7.45 -10.55
C GLU A 113 21.40 7.74 -12.03
N LYS A 114 21.74 6.71 -12.81
CA LYS A 114 21.83 6.79 -14.28
C LYS A 114 20.57 6.30 -14.97
N PHE A 115 19.95 5.23 -14.46
CA PHE A 115 18.74 4.63 -15.01
C PHE A 115 17.73 4.39 -13.89
N LEU A 116 16.56 5.02 -13.99
CA LEU A 116 15.50 4.92 -12.98
C LEU A 116 14.16 4.59 -13.60
N VAL A 117 13.51 3.56 -13.07
CA VAL A 117 12.16 3.17 -13.45
C VAL A 117 11.25 3.37 -12.24
N LEU A 118 10.23 4.22 -12.39
CA LEU A 118 9.25 4.48 -11.33
C LEU A 118 7.92 3.82 -11.68
N ILE A 119 7.47 2.88 -10.85
CA ILE A 119 6.13 2.29 -10.96
C ILE A 119 5.30 2.81 -9.79
N ILE A 120 4.31 3.67 -10.07
CA ILE A 120 3.61 4.46 -9.05
C ILE A 120 2.09 4.44 -9.23
N SER A 121 1.35 4.22 -8.15
CA SER A 121 -0.11 4.39 -8.13
C SER A 121 -0.54 5.81 -7.71
N THR A 122 -1.69 6.28 -8.15
CA THR A 122 -2.30 7.54 -7.69
C THR A 122 -3.45 7.28 -6.71
N GLN A 123 -3.57 8.14 -5.69
CA GLN A 123 -4.58 8.05 -4.63
C GLN A 123 -5.57 9.22 -4.66
N GLY A 124 -6.80 8.95 -4.22
CA GLY A 124 -7.83 9.96 -3.94
C GLY A 124 -7.99 11.00 -5.04
N GLU A 125 -7.64 12.24 -4.72
CA GLU A 125 -7.70 13.41 -5.61
C GLU A 125 -6.34 13.70 -6.25
N GLY A 126 -5.67 12.68 -6.80
CA GLY A 126 -4.41 12.85 -7.53
C GLY A 126 -3.13 12.79 -6.68
N GLU A 127 -3.26 12.54 -5.37
CA GLU A 127 -2.13 12.48 -4.44
C GLU A 127 -1.27 11.22 -4.68
N PRO A 128 0.06 11.25 -4.42
CA PRO A 128 0.89 10.04 -4.45
C PRO A 128 0.50 9.07 -3.32
N PRO A 129 0.94 7.79 -3.38
CA PRO A 129 0.77 6.86 -2.26
C PRO A 129 1.48 7.40 -1.02
N GLU A 130 1.00 7.07 0.17
CA GLU A 130 1.52 7.66 1.41
C GLU A 130 3.03 7.39 1.56
N GLU A 131 3.49 6.18 1.19
CA GLU A 131 4.91 5.82 1.21
C GLU A 131 5.79 6.69 0.31
N ALA A 132 5.23 7.28 -0.75
CA ALA A 132 5.95 8.15 -1.68
C ALA A 132 5.90 9.64 -1.30
N LEU A 133 5.18 10.02 -0.25
CA LEU A 133 4.88 11.43 0.04
C LEU A 133 6.15 12.26 0.31
N SER A 134 7.12 11.71 1.06
CA SER A 134 8.40 12.39 1.31
C SER A 134 9.23 12.54 0.04
N PHE A 135 9.26 11.51 -0.81
CA PHE A 135 9.94 11.57 -2.11
C PHE A 135 9.29 12.60 -3.05
N TYR A 136 7.96 12.58 -3.13
CA TYR A 136 7.16 13.52 -3.91
C TYR A 136 7.43 14.97 -3.44
N LYS A 137 7.31 15.25 -2.14
CA LYS A 137 7.60 16.58 -1.57
C LYS A 137 9.02 17.03 -1.89
N PHE A 138 10.02 16.15 -1.81
CA PHE A 138 11.41 16.49 -2.14
C PHE A 138 11.56 16.89 -3.61
N ILE A 139 11.07 16.06 -4.54
CA ILE A 139 11.21 16.29 -5.99
C ILE A 139 10.42 17.52 -6.47
N MET A 140 9.24 17.78 -5.89
CA MET A 140 8.45 18.96 -6.21
C MET A 140 9.00 20.25 -5.59
N SER A 141 9.88 20.15 -4.60
CA SER A 141 10.47 21.33 -3.94
C SER A 141 11.55 22.01 -4.78
N LYS A 142 11.93 23.22 -4.35
CA LYS A 142 13.10 23.95 -4.88
C LYS A 142 14.44 23.28 -4.51
N LYS A 143 14.45 22.34 -3.55
CA LYS A 143 15.65 21.63 -3.09
C LYS A 143 16.03 20.45 -3.99
N ALA A 144 15.18 20.09 -4.95
CA ALA A 144 15.46 19.00 -5.88
C ALA A 144 16.69 19.33 -6.76
N PRO A 145 17.68 18.43 -6.89
CA PRO A 145 18.85 18.67 -7.72
C PRO A 145 18.50 18.59 -9.22
N ARG A 146 19.38 19.14 -10.07
CA ARG A 146 19.39 18.84 -11.51
C ARG A 146 19.64 17.34 -11.73
N LEU A 147 18.99 16.77 -12.75
CA LEU A 147 18.98 15.36 -13.09
C LEU A 147 19.46 15.12 -14.53
N ASP A 148 20.40 15.93 -15.02
CA ASP A 148 20.81 15.96 -16.44
C ASP A 148 21.39 14.61 -16.95
N ASN A 149 21.91 13.80 -16.02
CA ASN A 149 22.50 12.49 -16.29
C ASN A 149 21.53 11.31 -16.07
N LEU A 150 20.29 11.58 -15.67
CA LEU A 150 19.30 10.56 -15.36
C LEU A 150 18.48 10.21 -16.60
N TYR A 151 18.45 8.92 -16.94
CA TYR A 151 17.49 8.34 -17.85
C TYR A 151 16.35 7.68 -17.09
N TYR A 152 15.10 7.93 -17.46
CA TYR A 152 13.97 7.41 -16.71
C TYR A 152 12.78 6.93 -17.56
N SER A 153 11.93 6.09 -16.97
CA SER A 153 10.58 5.81 -17.46
C SER A 153 9.61 5.63 -16.29
N ILE A 154 8.34 5.91 -16.52
CA ILE A 154 7.30 5.88 -15.48
C ILE A 154 6.12 5.03 -15.96
N PHE A 155 5.71 4.09 -15.11
CA PHE A 155 4.45 3.38 -15.24
C PHE A 155 3.47 3.87 -14.17
N GLY A 156 2.49 4.67 -14.59
CA GLY A 156 1.46 5.21 -13.72
C GLY A 156 0.29 4.24 -13.62
N LEU A 157 -0.11 3.87 -12.40
CA LEU A 157 -1.33 3.13 -12.12
C LEU A 157 -2.41 4.08 -11.63
N GLY A 158 -3.55 4.07 -12.31
CA GLY A 158 -4.68 4.94 -11.98
C GLY A 158 -6.01 4.26 -12.25
N ASP A 159 -7.06 5.08 -12.21
CA ASP A 159 -8.42 4.68 -12.51
C ASP A 159 -9.09 5.81 -13.30
N ILE A 160 -9.46 5.54 -14.55
CA ILE A 160 -9.97 6.58 -15.48
C ILE A 160 -11.30 7.18 -15.01
N SER A 161 -11.98 6.54 -14.05
CA SER A 161 -13.20 7.08 -13.45
C SER A 161 -12.93 8.27 -12.51
N TYR A 162 -11.68 8.53 -12.16
CA TYR A 162 -11.26 9.66 -11.33
C TYR A 162 -10.75 10.82 -12.21
N ASP A 163 -11.06 12.06 -11.80
CA ASP A 163 -10.67 13.27 -12.53
C ASP A 163 -9.14 13.37 -12.74
N LEU A 164 -8.38 12.98 -11.71
CA LEU A 164 -6.92 13.07 -11.67
C LEU A 164 -6.27 11.72 -11.99
N PHE A 165 -6.67 11.12 -13.12
CA PHE A 165 -6.16 9.83 -13.61
C PHE A 165 -4.62 9.86 -13.77
N CYS A 166 -3.93 8.94 -13.08
CA CYS A 166 -2.46 8.80 -13.06
C CYS A 166 -1.69 10.08 -12.71
N GLN A 167 -2.31 11.01 -11.96
CA GLN A 167 -1.74 12.33 -11.71
C GLN A 167 -0.34 12.29 -11.08
N SER A 168 -0.10 11.39 -10.12
CA SER A 168 1.22 11.27 -9.49
C SER A 168 2.30 10.89 -10.50
N GLY A 169 2.00 9.97 -11.43
CA GLY A 169 2.92 9.61 -12.52
C GLY A 169 3.16 10.78 -13.47
N LYS A 170 2.12 11.56 -13.79
CA LYS A 170 2.21 12.78 -14.61
C LYS A 170 3.06 13.85 -13.95
N ASP A 171 2.91 14.05 -12.65
CA ASP A 171 3.65 15.03 -11.88
C ASP A 171 5.14 14.69 -11.85
N PHE A 172 5.50 13.43 -11.54
CA PHE A 172 6.89 12.98 -11.57
C PHE A 172 7.49 13.08 -12.97
N ASP A 173 6.76 12.69 -14.01
CA ASP A 173 7.23 12.77 -15.39
C ASP A 173 7.51 14.22 -15.82
N LYS A 174 6.59 15.14 -15.51
CA LYS A 174 6.77 16.57 -15.75
C LYS A 174 7.99 17.08 -14.99
N ARG A 175 8.07 16.76 -13.69
CA ARG A 175 9.11 17.30 -12.82
C ARG A 175 10.51 16.76 -13.13
N PHE A 176 10.65 15.46 -13.44
CA PHE A 176 11.93 14.90 -13.88
C PHE A 176 12.42 15.55 -15.17
N SER A 177 11.52 15.78 -16.13
CA SER A 177 11.84 16.49 -17.36
C SER A 177 12.28 17.95 -17.11
N GLU A 178 11.59 18.68 -16.22
CA GLU A 178 11.98 20.04 -15.82
C GLU A 178 13.36 20.09 -15.13
N LEU A 179 13.71 19.03 -14.38
CA LEU A 179 15.00 18.91 -13.71
C LEU A 179 16.13 18.47 -14.64
N GLY A 180 15.86 18.15 -15.92
CA GLY A 180 16.87 17.80 -16.93
C GLY A 180 16.98 16.31 -17.27
N ALA A 181 16.19 15.44 -16.61
CA ALA A 181 16.22 14.00 -16.87
C ALA A 181 15.65 13.67 -18.26
N LYS A 182 16.16 12.59 -18.86
CA LYS A 182 15.82 12.14 -20.22
C LYS A 182 14.91 10.91 -20.16
N ARG A 183 13.85 10.88 -20.97
CA ARG A 183 12.94 9.73 -21.04
C ARG A 183 13.59 8.59 -21.85
N LEU A 184 13.64 7.39 -21.29
CA LEU A 184 13.94 6.14 -22.01
C LEU A 184 12.75 5.68 -22.86
N LEU A 185 11.57 5.79 -22.27
CA LEU A 185 10.29 5.48 -22.85
C LEU A 185 9.27 6.43 -22.24
N ASN A 186 8.33 6.90 -23.05
CA ASN A 186 7.25 7.76 -22.58
C ASN A 186 6.48 7.11 -21.42
N ARG A 187 6.02 7.95 -20.50
CA ARG A 187 5.14 7.52 -19.41
C ARG A 187 3.94 6.77 -19.97
N LEU A 188 3.60 5.64 -19.36
CA LEU A 188 2.33 4.95 -19.62
C LEU A 188 1.37 5.18 -18.45
N ASP A 189 0.16 5.67 -18.76
CA ASP A 189 -0.91 5.87 -17.79
C ASP A 189 -1.89 4.68 -17.90
N ALA A 190 -1.81 3.73 -16.97
CA ALA A 190 -2.55 2.48 -16.99
C ALA A 190 -3.82 2.54 -16.12
N ASP A 191 -4.93 2.07 -16.67
CA ASP A 191 -6.22 1.93 -15.97
C ASP A 191 -6.30 0.61 -15.17
N ILE A 192 -7.47 0.28 -14.62
CA ILE A 192 -7.72 -0.89 -13.76
C ILE A 192 -7.22 -2.21 -14.36
N GLU A 193 -7.44 -2.40 -15.67
CA GLU A 193 -7.00 -3.58 -16.41
C GLU A 193 -5.65 -3.30 -17.10
N TYR A 194 -4.61 -3.19 -16.27
CA TYR A 194 -3.27 -2.78 -16.71
C TYR A 194 -2.39 -3.90 -17.27
N GLU A 195 -2.82 -5.17 -17.23
CA GLU A 195 -1.95 -6.32 -17.45
C GLU A 195 -1.33 -6.36 -18.87
N GLU A 196 -2.13 -6.19 -19.91
CA GLU A 196 -1.64 -6.19 -21.29
C GLU A 196 -0.74 -4.98 -21.57
N ASN A 197 -1.16 -3.80 -21.11
CA ASN A 197 -0.40 -2.56 -21.21
C ASN A 197 0.96 -2.68 -20.51
N TYR A 198 0.98 -3.32 -19.34
CA TYR A 198 2.20 -3.57 -18.57
C TYR A 198 3.17 -4.50 -19.29
N ILE A 199 2.67 -5.61 -19.87
CA ILE A 199 3.49 -6.54 -20.66
C ILE A 199 4.11 -5.81 -21.86
N LYS A 200 3.30 -5.04 -22.59
CA LYS A 200 3.78 -4.27 -23.74
C LYS A 200 4.83 -3.23 -23.34
N TRP A 201 4.54 -2.41 -22.35
CA TRP A 201 5.46 -1.40 -21.84
C TRP A 201 6.78 -2.00 -21.33
N SER A 202 6.73 -3.14 -20.66
CA SER A 202 7.94 -3.82 -20.16
C SER A 202 8.86 -4.24 -21.31
N LYS A 203 8.29 -4.75 -22.41
CA LYS A 203 9.04 -5.12 -23.63
C LYS A 203 9.62 -3.91 -24.33
N ASP A 204 8.81 -2.86 -24.51
CA ASP A 204 9.23 -1.62 -25.17
C ASP A 204 10.34 -0.92 -24.37
N LEU A 205 10.25 -0.92 -23.04
CA LEU A 205 11.26 -0.32 -22.16
C LEU A 205 12.57 -1.10 -22.19
N LEU A 206 12.52 -2.44 -22.15
CA LEU A 206 13.72 -3.27 -22.31
C LEU A 206 14.40 -2.98 -23.66
N PHE A 207 13.62 -2.84 -24.73
CA PHE A 207 14.14 -2.47 -26.04
C PHE A 207 14.85 -1.11 -26.00
N SER A 208 14.25 -0.07 -25.41
CA SER A 208 14.91 1.23 -25.22
C SER A 208 16.18 1.15 -24.38
N ILE A 209 16.20 0.34 -23.31
CA ILE A 209 17.38 0.10 -22.48
C ILE A 209 18.49 -0.56 -23.31
N ASN A 210 18.13 -1.52 -24.16
CA ASN A 210 19.07 -2.20 -25.06
C ASN A 210 19.55 -1.30 -26.21
N GLN A 211 18.78 -0.31 -26.66
CA GLN A 211 19.28 0.64 -27.66
C GLN A 211 20.42 1.51 -27.14
N ILE A 212 20.54 1.65 -25.82
CA ILE A 212 21.63 2.36 -25.14
C ILE A 212 22.83 1.41 -24.87
N ASP A 213 22.69 0.10 -25.13
CA ASP A 213 23.65 -0.97 -24.83
C ASP A 213 23.68 -2.11 -25.88
N ILE A 214 24.76 -2.25 -26.67
CA ILE A 214 25.08 -3.51 -27.39
C ILE A 214 26.60 -3.78 -27.30
N PRO A 215 27.12 -5.04 -27.18
CA PRO A 215 26.47 -6.36 -27.01
C PRO A 215 26.96 -7.24 -25.82
N PHE A 216 26.00 -7.94 -25.22
CA PHE A 216 25.87 -9.38 -24.95
C PHE A 216 27.07 -10.30 -24.57
N LEU A 217 26.90 -11.06 -23.46
CA LEU A 217 27.41 -12.42 -23.28
C LEU A 217 26.39 -13.26 -22.47
N LYS A 218 26.00 -14.41 -23.04
CA LYS A 218 25.04 -15.39 -22.49
C LYS A 218 25.67 -16.21 -21.36
N LYS A 219 24.92 -16.44 -20.27
CA LYS A 219 25.08 -17.64 -19.46
C LYS A 219 23.72 -18.11 -18.91
N ASN A 220 23.46 -19.40 -19.09
CA ASN A 220 22.31 -20.10 -18.51
C ASN A 220 22.51 -20.27 -17.01
N ASN A 221 21.46 -20.10 -16.20
CA ASN A 221 21.19 -21.01 -15.09
C ASN A 221 19.77 -20.89 -14.51
N LYS A 222 19.11 -22.06 -14.57
CA LYS A 222 18.03 -22.65 -13.79
C LYS A 222 17.43 -21.87 -12.61
N ASP A 223 16.11 -21.72 -12.70
CA ASP A 223 15.18 -21.39 -11.61
C ASP A 223 15.25 -22.40 -10.46
N ASN A 224 15.31 -21.87 -9.23
CA ASN A 224 14.83 -22.57 -8.04
C ASN A 224 13.42 -22.05 -7.72
N LEU A 225 12.42 -22.83 -8.10
CA LEU A 225 11.05 -22.70 -7.62
C LEU A 225 11.01 -23.09 -6.13
N ILE A 226 10.72 -22.14 -5.26
CA ILE A 226 10.32 -22.47 -3.88
C ILE A 226 8.88 -22.98 -3.94
N ASN A 227 8.73 -24.27 -3.67
CA ASN A 227 7.45 -24.95 -3.45
C ASN A 227 6.78 -24.49 -2.14
N GLY A 228 5.47 -24.20 -2.22
CA GLY A 228 4.52 -24.90 -1.35
C GLY A 228 4.09 -24.25 -0.03
N LEU A 229 3.72 -22.98 -0.01
CA LEU A 229 2.67 -22.49 0.90
C LEU A 229 1.53 -21.94 0.04
N ASN A 230 0.28 -22.30 0.33
CA ASN A 230 -0.89 -21.72 -0.32
C ASN A 230 -1.01 -20.24 0.06
N VAL A 231 -0.25 -19.37 -0.62
CA VAL A 231 -0.34 -17.93 -0.41
C VAL A 231 -1.62 -17.44 -1.10
N TYR A 232 -2.64 -17.13 -0.29
CA TYR A 232 -3.83 -16.46 -0.78
C TYR A 232 -3.49 -15.03 -1.21
N THR A 233 -3.96 -14.65 -2.39
CA THR A 233 -3.71 -13.34 -2.98
C THR A 233 -5.02 -12.75 -3.47
N LYS A 234 -4.99 -11.47 -3.85
CA LYS A 234 -6.11 -10.81 -4.55
C LYS A 234 -6.66 -11.64 -5.73
N TYR A 235 -5.80 -12.36 -6.45
CA TYR A 235 -6.18 -13.15 -7.63
C TYR A 235 -6.59 -14.60 -7.29
N LYS A 236 -6.18 -15.09 -6.12
CA LYS A 236 -6.55 -16.40 -5.56
C LYS A 236 -6.97 -16.20 -4.10
N PRO A 237 -8.16 -15.59 -3.84
CA PRO A 237 -8.61 -15.31 -2.49
C PRO A 237 -8.99 -16.59 -1.75
N ALA A 238 -8.84 -16.57 -0.42
CA ALA A 238 -9.31 -17.63 0.46
C ALA A 238 -10.83 -17.56 0.63
N SER A 239 -11.49 -18.69 0.87
CA SER A 239 -12.89 -18.72 1.32
C SER A 239 -12.87 -18.90 2.83
N ALA A 240 -13.35 -17.90 3.56
CA ALA A 240 -13.45 -17.87 5.01
C ALA A 240 -14.91 -17.82 5.44
N THR A 241 -15.18 -17.93 6.74
CA THR A 241 -16.53 -17.97 7.32
C THR A 241 -16.76 -16.78 8.27
N ILE A 242 -17.93 -16.16 8.21
CA ILE A 242 -18.30 -15.10 9.16
C ILE A 242 -18.67 -15.71 10.51
N LEU A 243 -17.96 -15.32 11.57
CA LEU A 243 -18.25 -15.75 12.95
C LEU A 243 -19.17 -14.75 13.65
N VAL A 244 -18.85 -13.47 13.54
CA VAL A 244 -19.61 -12.38 14.19
C VAL A 244 -19.84 -11.25 13.21
N ASN A 245 -21.02 -10.66 13.27
CA ASN A 245 -21.35 -9.41 12.59
C ASN A 245 -22.25 -8.57 13.50
N GLN A 246 -21.63 -7.70 14.29
CA GLN A 246 -22.31 -6.96 15.35
C GLN A 246 -22.23 -5.46 15.10
N LYS A 247 -23.38 -4.78 15.11
CA LYS A 247 -23.41 -3.32 15.17
C LYS A 247 -22.87 -2.85 16.53
N ILE A 248 -21.85 -1.99 16.50
CA ILE A 248 -21.16 -1.45 17.68
C ILE A 248 -21.41 0.04 17.91
N THR A 249 -22.28 0.67 17.11
CA THR A 249 -22.87 1.98 17.43
C THR A 249 -24.23 1.81 18.09
N GLY A 250 -24.61 2.80 18.90
CA GLY A 250 -25.89 2.87 19.58
C GLY A 250 -27.08 2.94 18.60
N ARG A 251 -28.27 2.70 19.14
CA ARG A 251 -29.51 2.60 18.34
C ARG A 251 -29.84 3.90 17.62
N ASN A 252 -29.52 5.04 18.23
CA ASN A 252 -29.83 6.37 17.70
C ASN A 252 -28.65 7.01 16.97
N SER A 253 -27.53 6.29 16.85
CA SER A 253 -26.39 6.78 16.09
C SER A 253 -26.77 7.03 14.63
N THR A 254 -26.37 8.20 14.12
CA THR A 254 -26.43 8.51 12.68
C THR A 254 -25.41 7.71 11.86
N LYS A 255 -24.46 7.07 12.54
CA LYS A 255 -23.48 6.16 11.96
C LYS A 255 -23.89 4.71 12.19
N ASP A 256 -23.43 3.88 11.29
CA ASP A 256 -23.73 2.47 11.29
C ASP A 256 -22.40 1.75 11.14
N VAL A 257 -21.87 1.26 12.26
CA VAL A 257 -20.53 0.66 12.31
C VAL A 257 -20.65 -0.74 12.88
N HIS A 258 -20.09 -1.69 12.16
CA HIS A 258 -20.09 -3.10 12.52
C HIS A 258 -18.69 -3.57 12.91
N HIS A 259 -18.63 -4.38 13.94
CA HIS A 259 -17.51 -5.28 14.22
C HIS A 259 -17.79 -6.62 13.54
N ILE A 260 -16.83 -7.11 12.77
CA ILE A 260 -16.97 -8.38 12.05
C ILE A 260 -15.76 -9.25 12.34
N GLU A 261 -16.01 -10.49 12.72
CA GLU A 261 -15.01 -11.52 13.00
C GLU A 261 -15.13 -12.62 11.94
N ILE A 262 -13.99 -13.06 11.42
CA ILE A 262 -13.90 -13.98 10.28
C ILE A 262 -12.94 -15.11 10.66
N ASP A 263 -13.41 -16.35 10.52
CA ASP A 263 -12.63 -17.56 10.79
C ASP A 263 -11.59 -17.80 9.70
N ILE A 264 -10.34 -18.03 10.11
CA ILE A 264 -9.20 -18.33 9.25
C ILE A 264 -8.43 -19.60 9.68
N SER A 265 -8.95 -20.39 10.62
CA SER A 265 -8.32 -21.60 11.19
C SER A 265 -7.75 -22.56 10.13
N ASP A 266 -8.54 -22.87 9.09
CA ASP A 266 -8.15 -23.81 8.03
C ASP A 266 -7.34 -23.20 6.88
N LEU A 267 -6.98 -21.91 6.99
CA LEU A 267 -6.43 -21.15 5.87
C LEU A 267 -4.92 -20.87 6.00
N ASN A 268 -4.29 -21.18 7.13
CA ASN A 268 -2.88 -20.85 7.37
C ASN A 268 -2.54 -19.37 7.04
N ILE A 269 -3.50 -18.47 7.28
CA ILE A 269 -3.35 -17.05 7.01
C ILE A 269 -2.59 -16.40 8.17
N ILE A 270 -1.52 -15.69 7.85
CA ILE A 270 -0.72 -14.96 8.83
C ILE A 270 -0.84 -13.46 8.55
N TYR A 271 -1.26 -12.70 9.57
CA TYR A 271 -1.36 -11.25 9.52
C TYR A 271 -0.74 -10.62 10.77
N THR A 272 -0.39 -9.34 10.63
CA THR A 272 0.21 -8.56 11.71
C THR A 272 -0.57 -7.27 11.90
N PRO A 273 -0.65 -6.72 13.13
CA PRO A 273 -1.29 -5.43 13.38
C PRO A 273 -0.85 -4.36 12.38
N GLY A 274 -1.83 -3.67 11.80
CA GLY A 274 -1.64 -2.68 10.74
C GLY A 274 -1.74 -3.21 9.31
N ASP A 275 -1.80 -4.54 9.10
CA ASP A 275 -2.22 -5.13 7.82
C ASP A 275 -3.68 -4.79 7.49
N ALA A 276 -4.04 -4.92 6.21
CA ALA A 276 -5.41 -4.77 5.74
C ALA A 276 -5.98 -6.09 5.23
N LEU A 277 -7.27 -6.31 5.47
CA LEU A 277 -8.04 -7.41 4.91
C LEU A 277 -8.73 -6.97 3.62
N GLY A 278 -8.40 -7.61 2.52
CA GLY A 278 -9.10 -7.46 1.25
C GLY A 278 -10.31 -8.37 1.16
N VAL A 279 -11.47 -7.78 0.92
CA VAL A 279 -12.77 -8.48 0.81
C VAL A 279 -13.30 -8.38 -0.62
N TRP A 280 -13.53 -9.52 -1.24
CA TRP A 280 -14.31 -9.62 -2.47
C TRP A 280 -15.80 -9.70 -2.13
N TYR A 281 -16.54 -8.66 -2.49
CA TYR A 281 -17.98 -8.58 -2.24
C TYR A 281 -18.81 -9.03 -3.44
N GLN A 282 -20.09 -9.24 -3.21
CA GLN A 282 -21.07 -9.53 -4.26
C GLN A 282 -22.14 -8.45 -4.29
N ASN A 283 -22.60 -8.10 -5.49
CA ASN A 283 -23.73 -7.19 -5.63
C ASN A 283 -25.04 -7.86 -5.18
N SER A 284 -25.95 -7.05 -4.64
CA SER A 284 -27.28 -7.51 -4.24
C SER A 284 -28.06 -8.04 -5.43
N SER A 285 -28.65 -9.23 -5.28
CA SER A 285 -29.55 -9.81 -6.29
C SER A 285 -30.75 -8.90 -6.58
N GLN A 286 -31.23 -8.15 -5.59
CA GLN A 286 -32.31 -7.18 -5.78
C GLN A 286 -31.88 -6.03 -6.71
N LEU A 287 -30.69 -5.47 -6.49
CA LEU A 287 -30.13 -4.40 -7.34
C LEU A 287 -29.96 -4.88 -8.78
N ILE A 288 -29.41 -6.08 -8.96
CA ILE A 288 -29.20 -6.69 -10.29
C ILE A 288 -30.55 -6.85 -11.00
N ASN A 289 -31.54 -7.43 -10.33
CA ASN A 289 -32.87 -7.64 -10.91
C ASN A 289 -33.57 -6.32 -11.28
N GLN A 290 -33.40 -5.27 -10.47
CA GLN A 290 -33.93 -3.94 -10.80
C GLN A 290 -33.29 -3.36 -12.07
N ILE A 291 -31.96 -3.43 -12.18
CA ILE A 291 -31.24 -2.95 -13.38
C ILE A 291 -31.68 -3.73 -14.62
N LEU A 292 -31.67 -5.07 -14.56
CA LEU A 292 -32.03 -5.92 -15.69
C LEU A 292 -33.48 -5.68 -16.14
N LYS A 293 -34.41 -5.51 -15.19
CA LYS A 293 -35.81 -5.18 -15.48
C LYS A 293 -35.95 -3.83 -16.20
N LEU A 294 -35.29 -2.78 -15.70
CA LEU A 294 -35.34 -1.44 -16.32
C LEU A 294 -34.77 -1.43 -17.74
N LEU A 295 -33.78 -2.29 -18.01
CA LEU A 295 -33.12 -2.41 -19.31
C LEU A 295 -33.76 -3.47 -20.22
N SER A 296 -34.80 -4.17 -19.76
CA SER A 296 -35.46 -5.27 -20.49
C SER A 296 -34.48 -6.36 -20.94
N ILE A 297 -33.57 -6.75 -20.05
CA ILE A 297 -32.57 -7.81 -20.24
C ILE A 297 -33.01 -9.06 -19.47
N ASP A 298 -32.91 -10.24 -20.08
CA ASP A 298 -33.20 -11.51 -19.43
C ASP A 298 -32.06 -11.92 -18.48
N THR A 299 -32.39 -12.43 -17.30
CA THR A 299 -31.40 -12.84 -16.28
C THR A 299 -30.47 -13.97 -16.76
N PHE A 300 -30.92 -14.79 -17.70
CA PHE A 300 -30.20 -15.94 -18.22
C PHE A 300 -29.40 -15.62 -19.49
N ASP A 301 -29.51 -14.40 -20.02
CA ASP A 301 -28.73 -13.96 -21.17
C ASP A 301 -27.24 -14.21 -20.95
N LYS A 302 -26.56 -14.71 -21.98
CA LYS A 302 -25.13 -15.00 -21.93
C LYS A 302 -24.32 -13.77 -22.35
N VAL A 303 -23.25 -13.51 -21.61
CA VAL A 303 -22.31 -12.43 -21.86
C VAL A 303 -20.88 -12.95 -21.81
N GLN A 304 -20.03 -12.39 -22.66
CA GLN A 304 -18.61 -12.69 -22.65
C GLN A 304 -17.92 -11.79 -21.63
N VAL A 305 -17.28 -12.41 -20.63
CA VAL A 305 -16.44 -11.74 -19.63
C VAL A 305 -15.06 -12.37 -19.68
N LYS A 306 -14.10 -11.65 -20.28
CA LYS A 306 -12.77 -12.18 -20.61
C LYS A 306 -12.92 -13.45 -21.47
N ASP A 307 -12.37 -14.58 -21.04
CA ASP A 307 -12.44 -15.87 -21.75
C ASP A 307 -13.63 -16.74 -21.34
N LYS A 308 -14.55 -16.23 -20.52
CA LYS A 308 -15.67 -17.00 -19.97
C LYS A 308 -17.02 -16.50 -20.48
N LEU A 309 -17.85 -17.45 -20.91
CA LEU A 309 -19.25 -17.22 -21.26
C LEU A 309 -20.13 -17.56 -20.05
N ILE A 310 -20.65 -16.55 -19.36
CA ILE A 310 -21.45 -16.69 -18.14
C ILE A 310 -22.79 -15.96 -18.28
N THR A 311 -23.72 -16.17 -17.35
CA THR A 311 -24.97 -15.40 -17.37
C THR A 311 -24.72 -13.93 -17.01
N VAL A 312 -25.53 -13.02 -17.54
CA VAL A 312 -25.46 -11.59 -17.21
C VAL A 312 -25.68 -11.37 -15.72
N PHE A 313 -26.53 -12.18 -15.08
CA PHE A 313 -26.73 -12.13 -13.63
C PHE A 313 -25.45 -12.47 -12.86
N GLU A 314 -24.76 -13.56 -13.20
CA GLU A 314 -23.49 -13.94 -12.56
C GLU A 314 -22.40 -12.90 -12.77
N ALA A 315 -22.32 -12.34 -13.99
CA ALA A 315 -21.38 -11.27 -14.33
C ALA A 315 -21.63 -10.02 -13.47
N LEU A 316 -22.88 -9.54 -13.42
CA LEU A 316 -23.25 -8.38 -12.61
C LEU A 316 -23.08 -8.66 -11.10
N LYS A 317 -23.20 -9.91 -10.66
CA LYS A 317 -23.03 -10.27 -9.25
C LYS A 317 -21.57 -10.21 -8.79
N ASN A 318 -20.63 -10.67 -9.61
CA ASN A 318 -19.25 -10.92 -9.18
C ASN A 318 -18.17 -10.14 -9.94
N ASN A 319 -18.47 -9.58 -11.10
CA ASN A 319 -17.44 -9.07 -12.02
C ASN A 319 -17.51 -7.56 -12.27
N PHE A 320 -18.66 -6.91 -12.06
CA PHE A 320 -18.86 -5.49 -12.39
C PHE A 320 -19.41 -4.68 -11.22
N GLU A 321 -18.97 -3.43 -11.10
CA GLU A 321 -19.45 -2.50 -10.07
C GLU A 321 -20.78 -1.85 -10.50
N LEU A 322 -21.77 -1.86 -9.62
CA LEU A 322 -23.13 -1.34 -9.84
C LEU A 322 -23.53 -0.20 -8.89
N THR A 323 -22.79 0.04 -7.81
CA THR A 323 -23.16 1.00 -6.76
C THR A 323 -22.65 2.42 -7.00
N ILE A 324 -21.67 2.59 -7.89
CA ILE A 324 -21.03 3.86 -8.24
C ILE A 324 -21.29 4.18 -9.70
N ASN A 325 -21.75 5.40 -9.95
CA ASN A 325 -21.81 5.97 -11.30
C ASN A 325 -20.47 6.64 -11.65
N THR A 326 -20.11 6.68 -12.94
CA THR A 326 -18.86 7.31 -13.41
C THR A 326 -19.11 8.12 -14.68
N LYS A 327 -18.22 9.08 -14.97
CA LYS A 327 -18.29 9.86 -16.22
C LYS A 327 -18.36 8.98 -17.46
N HIS A 328 -17.50 7.95 -17.50
CA HIS A 328 -17.44 6.99 -18.59
C HIS A 328 -18.75 6.23 -18.77
N ILE A 329 -19.37 5.76 -17.67
CA ILE A 329 -20.67 5.08 -17.72
C ILE A 329 -21.74 6.00 -18.30
N VAL A 330 -21.84 7.25 -17.81
CA VAL A 330 -22.82 8.23 -18.30
C VAL A 330 -22.61 8.53 -19.79
N GLN A 331 -21.36 8.76 -20.22
CA GLN A 331 -21.01 9.01 -21.62
C GLN A 331 -21.43 7.86 -22.52
N LYS A 332 -20.98 6.62 -22.21
CA LYS A 332 -21.33 5.45 -23.02
C LYS A 332 -22.82 5.16 -23.03
N TYR A 333 -23.50 5.34 -21.90
CA TYR A 333 -24.96 5.17 -21.83
C TYR A 333 -25.69 6.24 -22.66
N ALA A 334 -25.25 7.50 -22.63
CA ALA A 334 -25.79 8.58 -23.45
C ALA A 334 -25.62 8.28 -24.96
N ASP A 335 -24.47 7.72 -25.34
CA ASP A 335 -24.18 7.34 -26.73
C ASP A 335 -25.02 6.15 -27.20
N ILE A 336 -25.18 5.12 -26.37
CA ILE A 336 -26.00 3.95 -26.72
C ILE A 336 -27.49 4.32 -26.80
N THR A 337 -27.97 5.12 -25.86
CA THR A 337 -29.39 5.45 -25.75
C THR A 337 -29.82 6.64 -26.60
N GLN A 338 -28.87 7.44 -27.09
CA GLN A 338 -29.10 8.71 -27.80
C GLN A 338 -30.01 9.67 -27.00
N ASN A 339 -29.90 9.62 -25.66
CA ASN A 339 -30.73 10.43 -24.77
C ASN A 339 -30.31 11.91 -24.82
N LYS A 340 -31.21 12.79 -25.27
CA LYS A 340 -30.93 14.24 -25.43
C LYS A 340 -30.48 14.94 -24.15
N PHE A 341 -31.05 14.57 -23.00
CA PHE A 341 -30.66 15.18 -21.72
C PHE A 341 -29.25 14.77 -21.33
N LEU A 342 -28.93 13.47 -21.37
CA LEU A 342 -27.59 12.99 -21.07
C LEU A 342 -26.56 13.52 -22.06
N GLN A 343 -26.89 13.62 -23.35
CA GLN A 343 -26.04 14.26 -24.37
C GLN A 343 -25.73 15.73 -24.01
N LYS A 344 -26.69 16.48 -23.47
CA LYS A 344 -26.44 17.84 -22.95
C LYS A 344 -25.52 17.81 -21.72
N ILE A 345 -25.74 16.89 -20.78
CA ILE A 345 -24.92 16.76 -19.56
C ILE A 345 -23.47 16.43 -19.91
N ILE A 346 -23.21 15.50 -20.83
CA ILE A 346 -21.84 15.10 -21.19
C ILE A 346 -21.09 16.18 -21.97
N SER A 347 -21.79 17.15 -22.56
CA SER A 347 -21.16 18.26 -23.29
C SER A 347 -20.45 19.26 -22.37
N ASN A 348 -20.74 19.24 -21.06
CA ASN A 348 -20.11 20.09 -20.06
C ASN A 348 -19.54 19.24 -18.92
N ASP A 349 -18.21 19.21 -18.77
CA ASP A 349 -17.54 18.38 -17.77
C ASP A 349 -17.94 18.72 -16.32
N LYS A 350 -18.27 19.99 -16.02
CA LYS A 350 -18.72 20.40 -14.68
C LYS A 350 -20.11 19.85 -14.37
N ASP A 351 -21.01 19.86 -15.36
CA ASP A 351 -22.36 19.32 -15.20
C ASP A 351 -22.32 17.80 -15.09
N LEU A 352 -21.51 17.14 -15.92
CA LEU A 352 -21.26 15.70 -15.84
C LEU A 352 -20.69 15.29 -14.48
N ASN A 353 -19.71 16.04 -13.96
CA ASN A 353 -19.15 15.85 -12.62
C ASN A 353 -20.20 15.91 -11.51
N ASN A 354 -21.06 16.93 -11.55
CA ASN A 354 -22.12 17.09 -10.57
C ASN A 354 -23.17 15.99 -10.68
N TYR A 355 -23.56 15.65 -11.91
CA TYR A 355 -24.53 14.59 -12.19
C TYR A 355 -24.06 13.24 -11.64
N VAL A 356 -22.81 12.84 -11.93
CA VAL A 356 -22.24 11.57 -11.44
C VAL A 356 -22.22 11.50 -9.91
N LYS A 357 -21.92 12.61 -9.22
CA LYS A 357 -21.88 12.66 -7.74
C LYS A 357 -23.25 12.54 -7.09
N GLN A 358 -24.30 12.98 -7.78
CA GLN A 358 -25.67 13.07 -7.26
C GLN A 358 -26.57 11.91 -7.71
N THR A 359 -26.26 11.30 -8.86
CA THR A 359 -27.12 10.31 -9.52
C THR A 359 -26.43 8.94 -9.60
N PRO A 360 -26.75 7.99 -8.72
CA PRO A 360 -26.30 6.62 -8.81
C PRO A 360 -26.69 5.96 -10.13
N LEU A 361 -25.97 4.90 -10.50
CA LEU A 361 -26.20 4.17 -11.75
C LEU A 361 -27.67 3.74 -11.91
N LEU A 362 -28.23 3.13 -10.85
CA LEU A 362 -29.62 2.68 -10.85
C LEU A 362 -30.60 3.84 -11.12
N ASN A 363 -30.38 5.01 -10.52
CA ASN A 363 -31.23 6.18 -10.71
C ASN A 363 -31.13 6.70 -12.15
N MET A 364 -29.93 6.78 -12.71
CA MET A 364 -29.77 7.19 -14.11
C MET A 364 -30.52 6.26 -15.07
N ILE A 365 -30.42 4.95 -14.85
CA ILE A 365 -31.14 3.94 -15.64
C ILE A 365 -32.65 4.05 -15.43
N ASN A 366 -33.09 4.31 -14.20
CA ASN A 366 -34.50 4.49 -13.87
C ASN A 366 -35.10 5.75 -14.47
N ASP A 367 -34.35 6.86 -14.50
CA ASP A 367 -34.79 8.14 -15.07
C ASP A 367 -34.85 8.07 -16.60
N TYR A 368 -33.96 7.28 -17.22
CA TYR A 368 -33.85 7.12 -18.67
C TYR A 368 -33.78 5.64 -19.10
N PRO A 369 -34.84 4.85 -18.88
CA PRO A 369 -34.84 3.43 -19.18
C PRO A 369 -34.86 3.22 -20.69
N LYS A 370 -33.96 2.38 -21.19
CA LYS A 370 -33.87 2.01 -22.61
C LYS A 370 -33.44 0.55 -22.73
N LYS A 371 -34.00 -0.15 -23.71
CA LYS A 371 -33.56 -1.53 -24.01
C LYS A 371 -32.10 -1.52 -24.47
N LEU A 372 -31.26 -2.29 -23.78
CA LEU A 372 -29.87 -2.56 -24.13
C LEU A 372 -29.70 -4.06 -24.37
N SER A 373 -28.72 -4.44 -25.17
CA SER A 373 -28.22 -5.83 -25.13
C SER A 373 -27.40 -6.06 -23.86
N SER A 374 -27.37 -7.32 -23.41
CA SER A 374 -26.61 -7.74 -22.24
C SER A 374 -25.12 -7.42 -22.35
N GLN A 375 -24.53 -7.60 -23.54
CA GLN A 375 -23.12 -7.25 -23.76
C GLN A 375 -22.87 -5.74 -23.73
N GLN A 376 -23.80 -4.92 -24.25
CA GLN A 376 -23.67 -3.46 -24.15
C GLN A 376 -23.67 -2.99 -22.70
N LEU A 377 -24.55 -3.55 -21.85
CA LEU A 377 -24.55 -3.23 -20.42
C LEU A 377 -23.19 -3.59 -19.79
N ILE A 378 -22.68 -4.79 -20.04
CA ILE A 378 -21.40 -5.21 -19.47
C ILE A 378 -20.24 -4.30 -19.92
N ASN A 379 -20.21 -3.91 -21.20
CA ASN A 379 -19.13 -3.11 -21.76
C ASN A 379 -19.06 -1.67 -21.25
N ILE A 380 -20.15 -1.13 -20.68
CA ILE A 380 -20.12 0.22 -20.08
C ILE A 380 -19.71 0.20 -18.62
N LEU A 381 -19.86 -0.94 -17.94
CA LEU A 381 -19.59 -1.07 -16.51
C LEU A 381 -18.09 -1.23 -16.24
N ARG A 382 -17.69 -0.77 -15.06
CA ARG A 382 -16.33 -0.95 -14.57
C ARG A 382 -16.18 -2.31 -13.89
N PRO A 383 -15.00 -2.95 -13.93
CA PRO A 383 -14.73 -4.16 -13.17
C PRO A 383 -14.92 -3.95 -11.65
N LEU A 384 -15.42 -4.98 -10.99
CA LEU A 384 -15.52 -5.06 -9.54
C LEU A 384 -14.12 -5.14 -8.92
N LYS A 385 -13.89 -4.40 -7.85
CA LYS A 385 -12.63 -4.41 -7.09
C LYS A 385 -12.91 -4.88 -5.65
N PRO A 386 -11.97 -5.61 -5.00
CA PRO A 386 -12.11 -5.91 -3.59
C PRO A 386 -11.97 -4.62 -2.78
N ARG A 387 -12.51 -4.64 -1.55
CA ARG A 387 -12.38 -3.52 -0.61
C ARG A 387 -11.43 -3.90 0.51
N LEU A 388 -10.49 -3.01 0.80
CA LEU A 388 -9.54 -3.17 1.89
C LEU A 388 -10.13 -2.57 3.18
N TYR A 389 -9.91 -3.26 4.29
CA TYR A 389 -10.28 -2.83 5.63
C TYR A 389 -9.06 -2.99 6.55
N SER A 390 -8.70 -1.96 7.30
CA SER A 390 -7.65 -2.08 8.33
C SER A 390 -8.07 -3.13 9.35
N ILE A 391 -7.21 -4.11 9.60
CA ILE A 391 -7.49 -5.20 10.53
C ILE A 391 -7.57 -4.64 11.95
N SER A 392 -8.62 -5.01 12.69
CA SER A 392 -8.91 -4.53 14.04
C SER A 392 -8.65 -5.55 15.14
N SER A 393 -7.83 -6.56 14.86
CA SER A 393 -7.39 -7.60 15.79
C SER A 393 -5.88 -7.79 15.73
N SER A 394 -5.27 -8.23 16.82
CA SER A 394 -3.95 -8.86 16.80
C SER A 394 -4.12 -10.37 16.67
N GLN A 395 -3.38 -10.99 15.77
CA GLN A 395 -3.39 -12.45 15.65
C GLN A 395 -2.85 -13.13 16.92
N SER A 396 -2.03 -12.45 17.72
CA SER A 396 -1.57 -12.98 19.02
C SER A 396 -2.71 -13.08 20.04
N GLU A 397 -3.76 -12.27 19.88
CA GLU A 397 -4.97 -12.29 20.73
C GLU A 397 -5.99 -13.31 20.20
N THR A 398 -6.21 -13.33 18.89
CA THR A 398 -7.36 -14.04 18.29
C THR A 398 -6.98 -15.37 17.64
N SER A 399 -5.68 -15.65 17.46
CA SER A 399 -5.12 -16.84 16.78
C SER A 399 -5.68 -17.06 15.37
N ASP A 400 -6.87 -17.64 15.28
CA ASP A 400 -7.50 -18.15 14.07
C ASP A 400 -8.67 -17.27 13.58
N GLU A 401 -8.77 -16.04 14.07
CA GLU A 401 -9.77 -15.08 13.61
C GLU A 401 -9.13 -13.80 13.11
N VAL A 402 -9.68 -13.21 12.06
CA VAL A 402 -9.35 -11.84 11.62
C VAL A 402 -10.55 -10.92 11.78
N HIS A 403 -10.36 -9.84 12.52
CA HIS A 403 -11.43 -8.87 12.80
C HIS A 403 -11.31 -7.62 11.92
N ILE A 404 -12.44 -7.05 11.50
CA ILE A 404 -12.51 -5.76 10.82
C ILE A 404 -13.58 -4.86 11.42
N THR A 405 -13.41 -3.54 11.28
CA THR A 405 -14.40 -2.53 11.71
C THR A 405 -14.95 -1.79 10.50
N VAL A 406 -16.23 -1.99 10.20
CA VAL A 406 -16.85 -1.57 8.93
C VAL A 406 -17.88 -0.48 9.16
N GLY A 407 -17.65 0.71 8.61
CA GLY A 407 -18.65 1.76 8.54
C GLY A 407 -19.53 1.59 7.31
N VAL A 408 -20.84 1.44 7.50
CA VAL A 408 -21.79 1.24 6.40
C VAL A 408 -21.96 2.55 5.63
N VAL A 409 -21.58 2.51 4.35
CA VAL A 409 -21.85 3.62 3.43
C VAL A 409 -23.30 3.51 2.99
N LYS A 410 -24.10 4.51 3.35
CA LYS A 410 -25.50 4.62 2.93
C LYS A 410 -25.89 6.05 2.56
N LYS A 411 -26.74 6.18 1.54
CA LYS A 411 -27.31 7.46 1.09
C LYS A 411 -28.78 7.26 0.74
N ILE A 412 -29.62 8.26 1.03
CA ILE A 412 -31.00 8.29 0.55
C ILE A 412 -31.03 9.25 -0.64
N ILE A 413 -31.41 8.75 -1.81
CA ILE A 413 -31.48 9.53 -3.06
C ILE A 413 -32.84 9.28 -3.68
N SER A 414 -33.61 10.36 -3.88
CA SER A 414 -35.00 10.30 -4.37
C SER A 414 -35.88 9.30 -3.60
N GLY A 415 -35.73 9.26 -2.28
CA GLY A 415 -36.48 8.36 -1.38
C GLY A 415 -35.98 6.92 -1.33
N SER A 416 -35.01 6.53 -2.16
CA SER A 416 -34.45 5.17 -2.20
C SER A 416 -33.15 5.08 -1.40
N LEU A 417 -32.97 3.97 -0.66
CA LEU A 417 -31.75 3.67 0.08
C LEU A 417 -30.69 3.08 -0.86
N HIS A 418 -29.54 3.73 -0.94
CA HIS A 418 -28.36 3.25 -1.66
C HIS A 418 -27.27 2.87 -0.68
N LEU A 419 -26.78 1.65 -0.80
CA LEU A 419 -25.67 1.13 0.01
C LEU A 419 -24.39 1.09 -0.83
N GLY A 420 -23.24 1.32 -0.20
CA GLY A 420 -21.95 1.03 -0.83
C GLY A 420 -21.78 -0.47 -1.04
N GLY A 421 -21.21 -0.90 -2.16
CA GLY A 421 -21.11 -2.32 -2.53
C GLY A 421 -20.57 -3.23 -1.42
N ALA A 422 -19.32 -3.02 -1.01
CA ALA A 422 -18.68 -3.86 0.01
C ALA A 422 -19.28 -3.69 1.41
N SER A 423 -19.51 -2.46 1.86
CA SER A 423 -20.05 -2.22 3.21
C SER A 423 -21.50 -2.67 3.36
N GLY A 424 -22.30 -2.56 2.29
CA GLY A 424 -23.66 -3.09 2.24
C GLY A 424 -23.67 -4.61 2.23
N TYR A 425 -22.78 -5.22 1.44
CA TYR A 425 -22.57 -6.68 1.45
C TYR A 425 -22.24 -7.21 2.85
N LEU A 426 -21.26 -6.61 3.51
CA LEU A 426 -20.84 -7.01 4.85
C LEU A 426 -21.88 -6.74 5.94
N SER A 427 -22.72 -5.71 5.83
CA SER A 427 -23.64 -5.33 6.91
C SER A 427 -25.07 -5.84 6.73
N GLN A 428 -25.54 -6.00 5.49
CA GLN A 428 -26.95 -6.31 5.19
C GLN A 428 -27.15 -7.68 4.54
N PHE A 429 -26.12 -8.21 3.85
CA PHE A 429 -26.29 -9.41 3.03
C PHE A 429 -25.59 -10.63 3.60
N LEU A 430 -24.47 -10.45 4.31
CA LEU A 430 -23.77 -11.54 4.99
C LEU A 430 -24.29 -11.76 6.41
N LYS A 431 -24.57 -13.02 6.72
CA LYS A 431 -24.92 -13.53 8.04
C LYS A 431 -23.77 -14.34 8.64
N VAL A 432 -23.89 -14.64 9.92
CA VAL A 432 -23.04 -15.65 10.57
C VAL A 432 -23.16 -16.96 9.78
N ASP A 433 -22.05 -17.69 9.69
CA ASP A 433 -21.86 -18.93 8.92
C ASP A 433 -21.82 -18.77 7.39
N ASP A 434 -22.07 -17.57 6.84
CA ASP A 434 -21.89 -17.34 5.40
C ASP A 434 -20.40 -17.32 5.02
N SER A 435 -20.10 -17.79 3.81
CA SER A 435 -18.74 -17.75 3.27
C SER A 435 -18.40 -16.42 2.59
N ILE A 436 -17.18 -15.96 2.80
CA ILE A 436 -16.62 -14.72 2.25
C ILE A 436 -15.26 -14.95 1.61
N LYS A 437 -14.98 -14.25 0.50
CA LYS A 437 -13.68 -14.30 -0.18
C LYS A 437 -12.75 -13.22 0.34
N ILE A 438 -11.60 -13.63 0.91
CA ILE A 438 -10.66 -12.74 1.57
C ILE A 438 -9.20 -12.92 1.12
N PHE A 439 -8.36 -11.92 1.37
CA PHE A 439 -6.90 -12.01 1.30
C PHE A 439 -6.26 -10.97 2.22
N ILE A 440 -5.00 -11.18 2.62
CA ILE A 440 -4.23 -10.20 3.40
C ILE A 440 -3.41 -9.31 2.48
N GLU A 441 -3.57 -8.00 2.64
CA GLU A 441 -2.71 -6.98 2.04
C GLU A 441 -1.71 -6.51 3.10
N LYS A 442 -0.43 -6.80 2.88
CA LYS A 442 0.63 -6.47 3.83
C LYS A 442 0.95 -4.98 3.80
N ASN A 443 0.97 -4.34 4.98
CA ASN A 443 1.33 -2.93 5.11
C ASN A 443 2.57 -2.72 5.99
N ASN A 444 3.76 -2.85 5.41
CA ASN A 444 5.02 -2.71 6.16
C ASN A 444 5.29 -1.29 6.66
N ASN A 445 4.52 -0.30 6.20
CA ASN A 445 4.68 1.11 6.57
C ASN A 445 3.76 1.55 7.74
N PHE A 446 2.92 0.64 8.25
CA PHE A 446 2.03 0.90 9.38
C PHE A 446 2.19 -0.20 10.44
N ARG A 447 3.20 -0.04 11.31
CA ARG A 447 3.63 -1.05 12.29
C ARG A 447 3.95 -0.45 13.65
N LEU A 448 3.71 -1.23 14.69
CA LEU A 448 4.23 -0.96 16.03
C LEU A 448 5.76 -0.84 16.03
N PRO A 449 6.35 -0.07 16.96
CA PRO A 449 7.81 -0.01 17.11
C PRO A 449 8.36 -1.38 17.51
N GLU A 450 9.52 -1.75 16.95
CA GLU A 450 10.27 -2.93 17.39
C GLU A 450 10.66 -2.82 18.87
N ASN A 451 11.06 -1.62 19.30
CA ASN A 451 11.26 -1.33 20.72
C ASN A 451 9.91 -1.10 21.41
N LYS A 452 9.48 -2.12 22.16
CA LYS A 452 8.23 -2.17 22.93
C LYS A 452 8.13 -1.11 24.05
N ASP A 453 9.25 -0.51 24.46
CA ASP A 453 9.28 0.55 25.47
C ASP A 453 9.05 1.95 24.88
N LEU A 454 9.09 2.09 23.56
CA LEU A 454 8.80 3.38 22.93
C LEU A 454 7.33 3.77 23.11
N PRO A 455 7.06 5.04 23.45
CA PRO A 455 5.71 5.55 23.50
C PRO A 455 5.05 5.57 22.12
N ILE A 456 3.74 5.36 22.07
CA ILE A 456 2.95 5.53 20.85
C ILE A 456 1.80 6.50 21.06
N ILE A 457 1.54 7.31 20.04
CA ILE A 457 0.44 8.26 19.94
C ILE A 457 -0.44 7.83 18.78
N MET A 458 -1.68 7.47 19.06
CA MET A 458 -2.65 6.98 18.10
C MET A 458 -3.73 8.04 17.88
N ILE A 459 -3.96 8.47 16.65
CA ILE A 459 -4.92 9.53 16.30
C ILE A 459 -5.95 8.96 15.34
N ALA A 460 -7.19 8.79 15.81
CA ALA A 460 -8.27 8.16 15.07
C ALA A 460 -9.54 9.01 15.02
N SER A 461 -10.28 8.87 13.91
CA SER A 461 -11.69 9.27 13.86
C SER A 461 -12.58 8.17 13.29
N GLY A 462 -13.73 7.94 13.92
CA GLY A 462 -14.69 6.90 13.50
C GLY A 462 -14.03 5.52 13.34
N THR A 463 -14.16 4.91 12.16
CA THR A 463 -13.58 3.59 11.88
C THR A 463 -12.06 3.56 11.85
N GLY A 464 -11.38 4.72 11.85
CA GLY A 464 -9.92 4.78 12.00
C GLY A 464 -9.39 4.26 13.34
N ILE A 465 -10.28 3.92 14.28
CA ILE A 465 -9.92 3.23 15.52
C ILE A 465 -9.49 1.77 15.28
N ALA A 466 -9.85 1.19 14.14
CA ALA A 466 -9.66 -0.22 13.80
C ALA A 466 -8.22 -0.71 14.04
N PRO A 467 -7.18 -0.18 13.36
CA PRO A 467 -5.83 -0.68 13.56
C PRO A 467 -5.32 -0.41 14.99
N PHE A 468 -5.81 0.62 15.68
CA PHE A 468 -5.40 0.91 17.05
C PHE A 468 -5.95 -0.10 18.07
N ARG A 469 -7.10 -0.70 17.80
CA ARG A 469 -7.54 -1.87 18.57
C ARG A 469 -6.54 -3.02 18.44
N SER A 470 -6.10 -3.33 17.22
CA SER A 470 -5.08 -4.37 16.99
C SER A 470 -3.74 -4.05 17.67
N PHE A 471 -3.34 -2.77 17.69
CA PHE A 471 -2.11 -2.33 18.34
C PHE A 471 -2.18 -2.53 19.85
N MET A 472 -3.29 -2.16 20.49
CA MET A 472 -3.44 -2.35 21.93
C MET A 472 -3.45 -3.82 22.31
N GLN A 473 -4.18 -4.67 21.58
CA GLN A 473 -4.17 -6.12 21.79
C GLN A 473 -2.75 -6.70 21.65
N GLN A 474 -2.02 -6.32 20.61
CA GLN A 474 -0.65 -6.79 20.43
C GLN A 474 0.27 -6.32 21.57
N ARG A 475 0.17 -5.05 21.98
CA ARG A 475 1.00 -4.51 23.07
C ARG A 475 0.71 -5.18 24.41
N ASP A 476 -0.54 -5.56 24.67
CA ASP A 476 -0.94 -6.33 25.84
C ASP A 476 -0.29 -7.72 25.84
N ASN A 477 -0.46 -8.47 24.74
CA ASN A 477 0.14 -9.80 24.56
C ASN A 477 1.67 -9.77 24.60
N ASP A 478 2.28 -8.70 24.10
CA ASP A 478 3.72 -8.50 24.13
C ASP A 478 4.28 -8.07 25.49
N GLY A 479 3.43 -7.74 26.47
CA GLY A 479 3.84 -7.18 27.76
C GLY A 479 4.55 -5.83 27.62
N SER A 480 4.18 -5.03 26.62
CA SER A 480 4.87 -3.78 26.27
C SER A 480 4.73 -2.73 27.36
N LYS A 481 5.84 -2.10 27.77
CA LYS A 481 5.85 -1.10 28.86
C LYS A 481 5.81 0.35 28.38
N GLY A 482 6.02 0.59 27.08
CA GLY A 482 5.97 1.94 26.54
C GLY A 482 4.57 2.55 26.66
N LYS A 483 4.51 3.86 26.87
CA LYS A 483 3.26 4.59 27.10
C LYS A 483 2.37 4.59 25.86
N ASN A 484 1.05 4.53 26.06
CA ASN A 484 0.07 4.50 24.98
C ASN A 484 -0.93 5.65 25.15
N TRP A 485 -1.08 6.49 24.12
CA TRP A 485 -2.06 7.58 24.12
C TRP A 485 -2.92 7.52 22.87
N ILE A 486 -4.24 7.44 23.04
CA ILE A 486 -5.19 7.59 21.94
C ILE A 486 -5.90 8.94 21.96
N PHE A 487 -5.95 9.59 20.79
CA PHE A 487 -6.87 10.66 20.44
C PHE A 487 -7.97 10.07 19.57
N PHE A 488 -9.21 10.05 20.05
CA PHE A 488 -10.34 9.47 19.32
C PHE A 488 -11.47 10.47 19.14
N GLY A 489 -12.01 10.57 17.92
CA GLY A 489 -13.13 11.45 17.61
C GLY A 489 -14.32 10.75 16.95
N ASN A 490 -15.53 11.02 17.45
CA ASN A 490 -16.79 10.60 16.84
C ASN A 490 -17.94 11.60 17.11
N PRO A 491 -19.17 11.42 16.57
CA PRO A 491 -20.26 12.35 16.82
C PRO A 491 -20.66 12.46 18.30
N ASN A 492 -21.02 11.35 18.95
CA ASN A 492 -21.59 11.37 20.29
C ASN A 492 -20.93 10.34 21.24
N PHE A 493 -20.76 10.70 22.50
CA PHE A 493 -20.19 9.79 23.52
C PHE A 493 -21.02 8.52 23.71
N THR A 494 -22.34 8.66 23.88
CA THR A 494 -23.22 7.53 24.23
C THR A 494 -23.57 6.63 23.06
N GLU A 495 -23.54 7.16 21.83
CA GLU A 495 -23.99 6.45 20.63
C GLU A 495 -22.83 5.98 19.74
N ASP A 496 -21.66 6.60 19.84
CA ASP A 496 -20.58 6.42 18.86
C ASP A 496 -19.22 6.05 19.48
N PHE A 497 -19.15 5.75 20.78
CA PHE A 497 -17.89 5.32 21.39
C PHE A 497 -17.58 3.84 21.07
N LEU A 498 -16.95 3.63 19.92
CA LEU A 498 -16.56 2.31 19.42
C LEU A 498 -15.62 1.62 20.41
N TYR A 499 -15.92 0.36 20.75
CA TYR A 499 -15.14 -0.49 21.66
C TYR A 499 -14.92 0.13 23.07
N GLN A 500 -15.87 0.94 23.55
CA GLN A 500 -15.77 1.68 24.82
C GLN A 500 -15.24 0.83 25.99
N LEU A 501 -15.81 -0.36 26.21
CA LEU A 501 -15.44 -1.23 27.32
C LEU A 501 -13.99 -1.71 27.23
N GLU A 502 -13.52 -2.02 26.03
CA GLU A 502 -12.13 -2.44 25.80
C GLU A 502 -11.15 -1.30 26.14
N TRP A 503 -11.43 -0.08 25.66
CA TRP A 503 -10.59 1.09 25.95
C TRP A 503 -10.56 1.45 27.44
N GLN A 504 -11.71 1.36 28.13
CA GLN A 504 -11.79 1.54 29.58
C GLN A 504 -11.00 0.47 30.33
N ARG A 505 -11.04 -0.78 29.87
CA ARG A 505 -10.23 -1.88 30.43
C ARG A 505 -8.74 -1.61 30.26
N PHE A 506 -8.28 -1.23 29.07
CA PHE A 506 -6.87 -0.90 28.84
C PHE A 506 -6.40 0.27 29.72
N LEU A 507 -7.24 1.29 29.92
CA LEU A 507 -6.92 2.41 30.82
C LEU A 507 -6.83 1.97 32.28
N LYS A 508 -7.79 1.15 32.74
CA LYS A 508 -7.82 0.62 34.12
C LYS A 508 -6.62 -0.27 34.42
N ASN A 509 -6.21 -1.09 33.45
CA ASN A 509 -5.08 -2.02 33.60
C ASN A 509 -3.72 -1.33 33.43
N GLY A 510 -3.69 -0.02 33.10
CA GLY A 510 -2.47 0.75 32.93
C GLY A 510 -1.77 0.58 31.58
N LEU A 511 -2.28 -0.31 30.70
CA LEU A 511 -1.76 -0.46 29.34
C LEU A 511 -1.99 0.83 28.54
N LEU A 512 -3.21 1.36 28.53
CA LEU A 512 -3.48 2.68 27.96
C LEU A 512 -3.12 3.74 29.01
N THR A 513 -2.13 4.57 28.72
CA THR A 513 -1.69 5.63 29.64
C THR A 513 -2.66 6.80 29.62
N LYS A 514 -3.18 7.16 28.45
CA LYS A 514 -4.05 8.34 28.31
C LYS A 514 -5.03 8.20 27.15
N MET A 515 -6.20 8.82 27.33
CA MET A 515 -7.27 8.86 26.33
C MET A 515 -7.81 10.28 26.19
N SER A 516 -7.75 10.82 24.98
CA SER A 516 -8.26 12.16 24.63
C SER A 516 -9.41 12.03 23.65
N LEU A 517 -10.64 12.31 24.11
CA LEU A 517 -11.86 12.08 23.34
C LEU A 517 -12.44 13.38 22.79
N ALA A 518 -12.91 13.34 21.54
CA ALA A 518 -13.51 14.47 20.84
C ALA A 518 -14.91 14.12 20.31
N TRP A 519 -15.94 14.77 20.85
CA TRP A 519 -17.33 14.56 20.48
C TRP A 519 -17.84 15.73 19.66
N SER A 520 -18.14 15.52 18.39
CA SER A 520 -18.50 16.63 17.50
C SER A 520 -19.95 17.10 17.61
N ARG A 521 -20.81 16.37 18.35
CA ARG A 521 -22.26 16.64 18.43
C ARG A 521 -22.86 16.61 19.85
N ASP A 522 -22.05 16.42 20.90
CA ASP A 522 -22.54 16.45 22.29
C ASP A 522 -22.75 17.90 22.80
N GLN A 523 -22.26 18.89 22.06
CA GLN A 523 -22.41 20.31 22.36
C GLN A 523 -22.56 21.15 21.09
N LYS A 524 -22.96 22.42 21.24
CA LYS A 524 -23.20 23.35 20.12
C LYS A 524 -21.95 23.59 19.26
N GLN A 525 -20.78 23.69 19.88
CA GLN A 525 -19.50 23.86 19.18
C GLN A 525 -18.93 22.49 18.80
N LYS A 526 -18.50 22.32 17.56
CA LYS A 526 -17.92 21.03 17.14
C LYS A 526 -16.51 20.88 17.69
N ILE A 527 -16.25 19.80 18.42
CA ILE A 527 -14.93 19.44 18.93
C ILE A 527 -14.43 18.23 18.13
N TYR A 528 -13.23 18.35 17.57
CA TYR A 528 -12.58 17.29 16.80
C TYR A 528 -11.21 16.93 17.40
N VAL A 529 -10.58 15.89 16.85
CA VAL A 529 -9.28 15.39 17.34
C VAL A 529 -8.17 16.44 17.25
N GLN A 530 -8.17 17.27 16.21
CA GLN A 530 -7.22 18.37 16.05
C GLN A 530 -7.33 19.42 17.16
N ASP A 531 -8.51 19.60 17.75
CA ASP A 531 -8.71 20.53 18.86
C ASP A 531 -8.12 19.93 20.13
N LYS A 532 -8.35 18.62 20.37
CA LYS A 532 -7.73 17.89 21.47
C LYS A 532 -6.21 17.80 21.38
N ILE A 533 -5.67 17.69 20.18
CA ILE A 533 -4.22 17.76 19.92
C ILE A 533 -3.66 19.11 20.37
N ARG A 534 -4.30 20.23 19.97
CA ARG A 534 -3.87 21.58 20.37
C ARG A 534 -4.01 21.80 21.88
N GLU A 535 -5.11 21.36 22.47
CA GLU A 535 -5.37 21.43 23.92
C GLU A 535 -4.27 20.73 24.72
N ASN A 536 -3.79 19.58 24.23
CA ASN A 536 -2.78 18.76 24.89
C ASN A 536 -1.35 19.00 24.36
N GLY A 537 -1.13 20.10 23.64
CA GLY A 537 0.09 20.31 22.84
C GLY A 537 1.41 20.18 23.60
N LYS A 538 1.49 20.70 24.84
CA LYS A 538 2.70 20.63 25.67
C LYS A 538 3.11 19.19 25.99
N GLU A 539 2.17 18.37 26.45
CA GLU A 539 2.43 16.98 26.81
C GLU A 539 2.65 16.12 25.56
N LEU A 540 1.91 16.38 24.49
CA LEU A 540 2.11 15.74 23.20
C LEU A 540 3.54 15.97 22.70
N TRP A 541 4.02 17.23 22.75
CA TRP A 541 5.38 17.58 22.38
C TRP A 541 6.42 16.82 23.23
N ALA A 542 6.23 16.76 24.55
CA ALA A 542 7.14 16.04 25.44
C ALA A 542 7.25 14.53 25.10
N TRP A 543 6.16 13.88 24.68
CA TRP A 543 6.19 12.49 24.22
C TRP A 543 6.95 12.36 22.89
N ILE A 544 6.76 13.31 21.98
CA ILE A 544 7.48 13.34 20.70
C ILE A 544 8.99 13.53 20.93
N GLU A 545 9.39 14.37 21.88
CA GLU A 545 10.80 14.50 22.28
C GLU A 545 11.36 13.21 22.90
N GLN A 546 10.55 12.47 23.66
CA GLN A 546 10.89 11.14 24.22
C GLN A 546 10.98 10.02 23.16
N GLY A 547 10.85 10.34 21.87
CA GLY A 547 10.99 9.34 20.81
C GLY A 547 9.68 8.68 20.39
N ALA A 548 8.52 9.19 20.81
CA ALA A 548 7.23 8.59 20.47
C ALA A 548 7.03 8.40 18.96
N GLN A 549 6.33 7.32 18.60
CA GLN A 549 5.81 7.10 17.25
C GLN A 549 4.35 7.54 17.17
N ILE A 550 4.03 8.30 16.12
CA ILE A 550 2.71 8.89 15.89
C ILE A 550 2.05 8.13 14.74
N TYR A 551 0.79 7.76 14.95
CA TYR A 551 -0.03 7.08 13.97
C TYR A 551 -1.32 7.84 13.74
N VAL A 552 -1.71 8.01 12.48
CA VAL A 552 -2.99 8.64 12.10
C VAL A 552 -3.79 7.68 11.24
N CYS A 553 -5.05 7.41 11.62
CA CYS A 553 -5.94 6.57 10.83
C CYS A 553 -7.34 7.17 10.74
N GLY A 554 -7.92 7.16 9.54
CA GLY A 554 -9.26 7.68 9.27
C GLY A 554 -9.36 8.42 7.94
N ASN A 555 -10.26 9.41 7.87
CA ASN A 555 -10.58 10.09 6.61
C ASN A 555 -9.41 10.94 6.07
N ALA A 556 -8.92 10.59 4.87
CA ALA A 556 -7.78 11.26 4.23
C ALA A 556 -8.06 12.71 3.82
N SER A 557 -9.26 12.98 3.29
CA SER A 557 -9.55 14.26 2.64
C SER A 557 -9.72 15.44 3.61
N LYS A 558 -10.16 15.19 4.85
CA LYS A 558 -10.36 16.24 5.87
C LYS A 558 -9.51 16.01 7.12
N MET A 559 -9.73 14.89 7.81
CA MET A 559 -9.17 14.67 9.14
C MET A 559 -7.64 14.64 9.12
N ALA A 560 -7.04 13.91 8.17
CA ALA A 560 -5.58 13.81 8.08
C ALA A 560 -4.90 15.17 7.85
N LYS A 561 -5.50 16.04 7.03
CA LYS A 561 -4.99 17.39 6.75
C LYS A 561 -5.09 18.31 7.98
N ASP A 562 -6.21 18.24 8.70
CA ASP A 562 -6.42 19.02 9.93
C ASP A 562 -5.52 18.57 11.08
N VAL A 563 -5.27 17.26 11.21
CA VAL A 563 -4.33 16.69 12.18
C VAL A 563 -2.90 17.11 11.87
N GLU A 564 -2.47 17.01 10.61
CA GLU A 564 -1.14 17.48 10.20
C GLU A 564 -0.95 18.96 10.54
N LYS A 565 -1.93 19.81 10.23
CA LYS A 565 -1.90 21.22 10.62
C LYS A 565 -1.81 21.40 12.14
N ALA A 566 -2.58 20.65 12.91
CA ALA A 566 -2.54 20.73 14.38
C ALA A 566 -1.20 20.29 14.96
N LEU A 567 -0.56 19.27 14.38
CA LEU A 567 0.79 18.85 14.78
C LEU A 567 1.81 19.96 14.48
N LEU A 568 1.76 20.57 13.30
CA LEU A 568 2.63 21.72 12.96
C LEU A 568 2.41 22.90 13.92
N ASP A 569 1.15 23.21 14.27
CA ASP A 569 0.83 24.23 15.28
C ASP A 569 1.44 23.89 16.64
N VAL A 570 1.42 22.61 17.04
CA VAL A 570 2.02 22.13 18.30
C VAL A 570 3.54 22.24 18.26
N PHE A 571 4.19 21.88 17.16
CA PHE A 571 5.64 21.96 17.01
C PHE A 571 6.09 23.40 17.11
N SER A 572 5.46 24.31 16.35
CA SER A 572 5.83 25.72 16.37
C SER A 572 5.56 26.42 17.70
N LYS A 573 4.55 25.99 18.48
CA LYS A 573 4.24 26.59 19.79
C LYS A 573 5.13 26.07 20.93
N ASN A 574 5.58 24.82 20.86
CA ASN A 574 6.30 24.16 21.95
C ASN A 574 7.80 23.99 21.66
N SER A 575 8.25 24.40 20.48
CA SER A 575 9.65 24.54 20.10
C SER A 575 9.91 25.94 19.56
N SER A 576 11.18 26.31 19.37
CA SER A 576 11.54 27.57 18.69
C SER A 576 11.45 27.49 17.16
N MET A 577 10.77 26.47 16.62
CA MET A 577 10.67 26.24 15.17
C MET A 577 9.66 27.16 14.50
N ASN A 578 10.04 27.70 13.34
CA ASN A 578 9.12 28.34 12.42
C ASN A 578 8.28 27.29 11.64
N ILE A 579 7.40 27.75 10.74
CA ILE A 579 6.49 26.88 9.96
C ILE A 579 7.26 25.94 9.03
N GLU A 580 8.32 26.43 8.39
CA GLU A 580 9.14 25.64 7.46
C GLU A 580 9.91 24.57 8.23
N GLU A 581 10.55 24.93 9.34
CA GLU A 581 11.25 24.02 10.23
C GLU A 581 10.32 22.95 10.83
N SER A 582 9.10 23.33 11.22
CA SER A 582 8.09 22.39 11.71
C SER A 582 7.68 21.38 10.63
N SER A 583 7.55 21.83 9.38
CA SER A 583 7.24 20.97 8.24
C SER A 583 8.40 20.01 7.92
N GLU A 584 9.63 20.49 8.00
CA GLU A 584 10.84 19.68 7.85
C GLU A 584 10.97 18.65 8.96
N PHE A 585 10.71 19.03 10.20
CA PHE A 585 10.70 18.13 11.35
C PHE A 585 9.64 17.02 11.19
N LEU A 586 8.41 17.37 10.79
CA LEU A 586 7.38 16.37 10.50
C LEU A 586 7.82 15.42 9.36
N ASN A 587 8.49 15.93 8.33
CA ASN A 587 9.01 15.10 7.26
C ASN A 587 10.17 14.20 7.72
N ASP A 588 11.02 14.66 8.63
CA ASP A 588 12.05 13.84 9.26
C ASP A 588 11.43 12.71 10.10
N LEU A 589 10.34 12.99 10.84
CA LEU A 589 9.56 11.96 11.52
C LEU A 589 9.00 10.91 10.56
N ARG A 590 8.54 11.31 9.35
CA ARG A 590 8.11 10.35 8.30
C ARG A 590 9.25 9.43 7.88
N ILE A 591 10.40 10.02 7.52
CA ILE A 591 11.59 9.28 7.07
C ILE A 591 12.07 8.31 8.16
N LYS A 592 12.01 8.71 9.42
CA LYS A 592 12.38 7.88 10.58
C LYS A 592 11.29 6.88 10.98
N ARG A 593 10.19 6.75 10.22
CA ARG A 593 9.02 5.93 10.54
C ARG A 593 8.39 6.23 11.90
N ARG A 594 8.54 7.47 12.38
CA ARG A 594 7.94 7.99 13.63
C ARG A 594 6.64 8.77 13.39
N TYR A 595 6.26 9.02 12.15
CA TYR A 595 4.93 9.51 11.78
C TYR A 595 4.38 8.67 10.62
N GLN A 596 3.40 7.83 10.92
CA GLN A 596 2.81 6.85 10.01
C GLN A 596 1.32 7.12 9.82
N ARG A 597 0.80 6.90 8.62
CA ARG A 597 -0.60 7.18 8.27
C ARG A 597 -1.24 6.00 7.55
N ASP A 598 -2.44 5.62 7.97
CA ASP A 598 -3.32 4.69 7.28
C ASP A 598 -4.67 5.39 7.03
N VAL A 599 -4.73 6.17 5.95
CA VAL A 599 -5.86 7.07 5.67
C VAL A 599 -6.50 6.74 4.33
N TYR A 600 -7.83 6.88 4.26
CA TYR A 600 -8.65 6.46 3.12
C TYR A 600 -9.85 7.36 2.84
#